data_AF-A0A534NZT3-F1
#
_entry.id   AF-A0A534NZT3-F1
#
_cell.length_a   1.000
_cell.length_b   1.000
_cell.length_c   1.000
_cell.angle_alpha   90.00
_cell.angle_beta   90.00
_cell.angle_gamma   90.00
#
_symmetry.space_group_name_H-M   'P 1'
#
loop_
_entity.id
_entity.type
_entity.pdbx_description
1 polymer ?
#
loop_
_entity_poly.entity_id
_entity_poly.type
_entity_poly.pdbx_seq_one_letter_code
_entity_poly.pdbx_strand_id
1 'polypeptide(L)'
;MLLVALLIGWQANVHFTHDPPRKSGGSDGAIHVSGKKVRIEEPTPGGTTIVLFDGRKLWLLFPDQKQFLELPKDQAPLATVPPLSLEGMTAAGTEVIDGHACTIYERTAETKAGRIHQRLWVPDENKKDFFYFLRQVTQTDRGATKADLTGIRQTPQPDSLFKVPAGYRPK
;
A
#
# COMPACT_ATOMS: atom_id res chain seq x y z
N MET A 1 -0.88 10.87 -34.18
CA MET A 1 -1.68 9.88 -33.44
C MET A 1 -0.86 9.46 -32.22
N LEU A 2 -1.14 10.02 -31.04
CA LEU A 2 -0.36 9.74 -29.84
C LEU A 2 -0.91 8.46 -29.20
N LEU A 3 -0.14 7.37 -29.27
CA LEU A 3 -0.48 6.12 -28.58
C LEU A 3 -0.32 6.39 -27.08
N VAL A 4 -1.40 6.73 -26.38
CA VAL A 4 -1.40 6.76 -24.91
C VAL A 4 -1.31 5.31 -24.48
N ALA A 5 -0.11 4.86 -24.11
CA ALA A 5 0.04 3.61 -23.37
C ALA A 5 -0.75 3.78 -22.06
N LEU A 6 -1.96 3.22 -22.03
CA LEU A 6 -2.76 3.10 -20.82
C LEU A 6 -1.96 2.19 -19.88
N LEU A 7 -1.26 2.81 -18.91
CA LEU A 7 -0.67 2.07 -17.82
C LEU A 7 -1.82 1.32 -17.14
N ILE A 8 -1.74 0.00 -17.17
CA ILE A 8 -2.69 -0.88 -16.51
C ILE A 8 -2.53 -0.64 -15.00
N GLY A 9 -3.52 0.04 -14.43
CA GLY A 9 -3.63 0.28 -13.00
C GLY A 9 -4.68 -0.62 -12.37
N TRP A 10 -4.79 -0.50 -11.05
CA TRP A 10 -5.87 -1.12 -10.30
C TRP A 10 -6.23 -0.33 -9.06
N GLN A 11 -7.39 -0.64 -8.51
CA GLN A 11 -7.85 -0.11 -7.24
C GLN A 11 -8.54 -1.19 -6.42
N ALA A 12 -8.57 -1.00 -5.11
CA ALA A 12 -9.30 -1.87 -4.18
C ALA A 12 -9.76 -1.07 -2.96
N ASN A 13 -10.74 -1.61 -2.24
CA ASN A 13 -10.99 -1.21 -0.87
C ASN A 13 -9.95 -1.87 0.02
N VAL A 14 -9.59 -1.24 1.13
CA VAL A 14 -8.67 -1.79 2.12
C VAL A 14 -9.23 -1.67 3.52
N HIS A 15 -9.18 -2.76 4.28
CA HIS A 15 -9.49 -2.76 5.71
C HIS A 15 -8.19 -2.85 6.51
N PHE A 16 -7.88 -1.81 7.28
CA PHE A 16 -6.70 -1.75 8.14
C PHE A 16 -7.02 -2.23 9.54
N THR A 17 -6.13 -3.04 10.11
CA THR A 17 -6.17 -3.43 11.52
C THR A 17 -4.77 -3.37 12.12
N HIS A 18 -4.71 -3.28 13.44
CA HIS A 18 -3.47 -3.07 14.19
C HIS A 18 -3.36 -4.07 15.34
N ASP A 19 -2.14 -4.47 15.65
CA ASP A 19 -1.79 -5.26 16.82
C ASP A 19 -0.63 -4.59 17.56
N PRO A 20 -0.80 -4.11 18.81
CA PRO A 20 -2.04 -4.14 19.58
C PRO A 20 -3.14 -3.28 18.94
N PRO A 21 -4.43 -3.62 19.16
CA PRO A 21 -5.54 -2.88 18.57
C PRO A 21 -5.57 -1.43 19.05
N ARG A 22 -5.77 -0.49 18.12
CA ARG A 22 -6.00 0.92 18.43
C ARG A 22 -7.39 1.07 19.07
N LYS A 23 -7.59 2.11 19.90
CA LYS A 23 -8.92 2.42 20.49
C LYS A 23 -10.01 2.64 19.43
N SER A 24 -9.64 3.17 18.26
CA SER A 24 -10.55 3.36 17.13
C SER A 24 -10.95 2.05 16.43
N GLY A 25 -10.31 0.93 16.76
CA GLY A 25 -10.42 -0.31 16.00
C GLY A 25 -9.68 -0.24 14.67
N GLY A 26 -10.19 -0.97 13.68
CA GLY A 26 -9.74 -0.90 12.29
C GLY A 26 -10.30 0.32 11.55
N SER A 27 -9.84 0.54 10.31
CA SER A 27 -10.35 1.58 9.44
C SER A 27 -10.45 1.11 8.00
N ASP A 28 -11.51 1.53 7.31
CA ASP A 28 -11.74 1.23 5.90
C ASP A 28 -11.25 2.37 5.02
N GLY A 29 -10.48 2.05 4.00
CA GLY A 29 -9.84 2.99 3.11
C GLY A 29 -9.85 2.54 1.66
N ALA A 30 -9.01 3.18 0.85
CA ALA A 30 -8.85 2.84 -0.56
C ALA A 30 -7.37 2.73 -0.94
N ILE A 31 -7.07 1.88 -1.91
CA ILE A 31 -5.76 1.80 -2.55
C ILE A 31 -5.91 1.96 -4.06
N HIS A 32 -5.00 2.72 -4.66
CA HIS A 32 -4.87 2.90 -6.10
C HIS A 32 -3.43 2.65 -6.52
N VAL A 33 -3.25 1.91 -7.62
CA VAL A 33 -1.94 1.55 -8.15
C VAL A 33 -1.90 1.80 -9.65
N SER A 34 -0.78 2.34 -10.14
CA SER A 34 -0.53 2.52 -11.58
C SER A 34 0.96 2.36 -11.87
N GLY A 35 1.34 1.24 -12.48
CA GLY A 35 2.76 0.87 -12.65
C GLY A 35 3.47 0.81 -11.29
N LYS A 36 4.40 1.74 -11.04
CA LYS A 36 5.14 1.85 -9.76
C LYS A 36 4.53 2.86 -8.77
N LYS A 37 3.43 3.52 -9.14
CA LYS A 37 2.79 4.56 -8.35
C LYS A 37 1.76 3.93 -7.42
N VAL A 38 1.70 4.41 -6.18
CA VAL A 38 0.77 3.94 -5.14
C VAL A 38 0.13 5.14 -4.47
N ARG A 39 -1.16 5.03 -4.20
CA ARG A 39 -1.91 5.92 -3.32
C ARG A 39 -2.71 5.06 -2.35
N ILE A 40 -2.56 5.29 -1.06
CA ILE A 40 -3.34 4.65 -0.02
C ILE A 40 -4.03 5.75 0.76
N GLU A 41 -5.35 5.64 0.89
CA GLU A 41 -6.17 6.52 1.73
C GLU A 41 -6.52 5.76 2.99
N GLU A 42 -6.02 6.20 4.14
CA GLU A 42 -6.30 5.62 5.45
C GLU A 42 -7.05 6.65 6.31
N PRO A 43 -8.32 6.39 6.67
CA PRO A 43 -8.99 7.19 7.68
C PRO A 43 -8.34 6.99 9.05
N THR A 44 -8.07 8.12 9.71
CA THR A 44 -7.54 8.17 11.08
C THR A 44 -8.46 9.03 11.95
N PRO A 45 -8.34 8.98 13.29
CA PRO A 45 -9.09 9.88 14.17
C PRO A 45 -8.87 11.37 13.88
N GLY A 46 -7.72 11.74 13.29
CA GLY A 46 -7.37 13.12 12.93
C GLY A 46 -7.73 13.51 11.50
N GLY A 47 -8.54 12.71 10.80
CA GLY A 47 -8.87 12.89 9.39
C GLY A 47 -8.21 11.83 8.50
N THR A 48 -8.40 11.96 7.19
CA THR A 48 -7.77 11.03 6.23
C THR A 48 -6.28 11.32 6.14
N THR A 49 -5.44 10.30 6.24
CA THR A 49 -4.03 10.38 5.83
C THR A 49 -3.86 9.68 4.50
N ILE A 50 -3.12 10.28 3.57
CA ILE A 50 -2.84 9.65 2.28
C ILE A 50 -1.35 9.35 2.18
N VAL A 51 -1.01 8.08 1.99
CA VAL A 51 0.33 7.67 1.58
C VAL A 51 0.40 7.76 0.06
N LEU A 52 1.35 8.54 -0.45
CA LEU A 52 1.51 8.80 -1.88
C LEU A 52 2.92 8.45 -2.32
N PHE A 53 3.07 7.48 -3.23
CA PHE A 53 4.35 7.13 -3.85
C PHE A 53 4.26 7.29 -5.37
N ASP A 54 5.09 8.11 -5.98
CA ASP A 54 5.07 8.32 -7.45
C ASP A 54 6.02 7.39 -8.23
N GLY A 55 6.60 6.39 -7.56
CA GLY A 55 7.66 5.54 -8.10
C GLY A 55 9.08 6.05 -7.79
N ARG A 56 9.22 7.27 -7.24
CA ARG A 56 10.52 7.87 -6.88
C ARG A 56 10.52 8.48 -5.49
N LYS A 57 9.47 9.21 -5.13
CA LYS A 57 9.31 9.95 -3.88
C LYS A 57 8.08 9.46 -3.15
N LEU A 58 8.14 9.52 -1.83
CA LEU A 58 7.08 9.14 -0.93
C LEU A 58 6.65 10.37 -0.15
N TRP A 59 5.34 10.58 -0.05
CA TRP A 59 4.76 11.64 0.76
C TRP A 59 3.65 11.10 1.64
N LEU A 60 3.53 11.67 2.84
CA LEU A 60 2.32 11.62 3.64
C LEU A 60 1.56 12.93 3.43
N LEU A 61 0.33 12.85 2.96
CA LEU A 61 -0.55 13.99 2.76
C LEU A 61 -1.59 14.02 3.88
N PHE A 62 -1.88 15.23 4.36
CA PHE A 62 -2.88 15.54 5.37
C PHE A 62 -3.91 16.49 4.72
N PRO A 63 -4.96 15.98 4.06
CA PRO A 63 -5.87 16.77 3.24
C PRO A 63 -6.59 17.87 4.00
N ASP A 64 -7.03 17.58 5.22
CA ASP A 64 -7.75 18.53 6.07
C ASP A 64 -6.88 19.74 6.44
N GLN A 65 -5.56 19.56 6.46
CA GLN A 65 -4.58 20.62 6.72
C GLN A 65 -3.99 21.22 5.44
N LYS A 66 -4.29 20.64 4.26
CA LYS A 66 -3.58 20.91 3.00
C LYS A 66 -2.06 20.90 3.18
N GLN A 67 -1.56 19.92 3.94
CA GLN A 67 -0.14 19.77 4.23
C GLN A 67 0.39 18.44 3.73
N PHE A 68 1.70 18.36 3.51
CA PHE A 68 2.38 17.11 3.20
C PHE A 68 3.75 17.03 3.86
N LEU A 69 4.21 15.81 4.10
CA LEU A 69 5.56 15.49 4.55
C LEU A 69 6.21 14.60 3.49
N GLU A 70 7.34 15.00 2.91
CA GLU A 70 8.15 14.11 2.07
C GLU A 70 8.97 13.18 2.96
N LEU A 71 8.81 11.87 2.77
CA LEU A 71 9.56 10.86 3.51
C LEU A 71 10.79 10.40 2.72
N PRO A 72 11.95 10.27 3.39
CA PRO A 72 13.11 9.59 2.83
C PRO A 72 12.77 8.17 2.38
N LYS A 73 13.38 7.69 1.29
CA LYS A 73 13.14 6.35 0.73
C LYS A 73 13.39 5.22 1.73
N ASP A 74 14.37 5.38 2.62
CA ASP A 74 14.72 4.40 3.66
C ASP A 74 13.69 4.33 4.79
N GLN A 75 12.72 5.25 4.83
CA GLN A 75 11.56 5.22 5.72
C GLN A 75 10.29 4.75 5.02
N ALA A 76 10.33 4.47 3.71
CA ALA A 76 9.17 3.97 2.96
C ALA A 76 8.56 2.68 3.50
N PRO A 77 9.33 1.72 4.06
CA PRO A 77 8.73 0.52 4.63
C PRO A 77 7.84 0.77 5.86
N LEU A 78 7.97 1.93 6.50
CA LEU A 78 7.10 2.33 7.62
C LEU A 78 5.77 2.92 7.15
N ALA A 79 5.71 3.43 5.92
CA ALA A 79 4.54 4.12 5.39
C ALA A 79 3.54 3.18 4.73
N THR A 80 3.50 1.90 5.13
CA THR A 80 2.58 0.86 4.64
C THR A 80 2.54 0.67 3.11
N VAL A 81 3.50 1.22 2.35
CA VAL A 81 3.55 1.07 0.90
C VAL A 81 3.72 -0.43 0.58
N PRO A 82 2.74 -1.06 -0.08
CA PRO A 82 2.88 -2.45 -0.47
C PRO A 82 3.99 -2.57 -1.52
N PRO A 83 4.81 -3.62 -1.45
CA PRO A 83 5.62 -4.02 -2.59
C PRO A 83 4.67 -4.36 -3.75
N LEU A 84 5.05 -3.89 -4.93
CA LEU A 84 4.32 -4.12 -6.18
C LEU A 84 4.94 -5.26 -7.02
N SER A 85 5.83 -6.02 -6.39
CA SER A 85 6.47 -7.22 -6.95
C SER A 85 6.91 -8.14 -5.81
N LEU A 86 7.26 -9.38 -6.16
CA LEU A 86 7.82 -10.37 -5.25
C LEU A 86 9.35 -10.29 -5.13
N GLU A 87 9.97 -9.25 -5.67
CA GLU A 87 11.42 -9.10 -5.66
C GLU A 87 11.96 -9.04 -4.22
N GLY A 88 12.91 -9.93 -3.90
CA GLY A 88 13.46 -10.05 -2.55
C GLY A 88 12.52 -10.68 -1.53
N MET A 89 11.45 -11.36 -1.96
CA MET A 89 10.56 -12.13 -1.09
C MET A 89 10.70 -13.63 -1.34
N THR A 90 10.47 -14.42 -0.28
CA THR A 90 10.54 -15.89 -0.31
C THR A 90 9.14 -16.46 -0.05
N ALA A 91 8.78 -17.54 -0.75
CA ALA A 91 7.54 -18.26 -0.45
C ALA A 91 7.63 -18.92 0.94
N ALA A 92 6.60 -18.74 1.76
CA ALA A 92 6.57 -19.16 3.16
C ALA A 92 5.40 -20.09 3.50
N GLY A 93 4.42 -20.24 2.60
CA GLY A 93 3.26 -21.10 2.82
C GLY A 93 2.15 -20.82 1.81
N THR A 94 0.98 -21.41 2.08
CA THR A 94 -0.24 -21.19 1.31
C THR A 94 -1.43 -21.02 2.25
N GLU A 95 -2.43 -20.26 1.83
CA GLU A 95 -3.69 -20.04 2.55
C GLU A 95 -4.80 -19.71 1.55
N VAL A 96 -6.06 -19.97 1.91
CA VAL A 96 -7.22 -19.54 1.11
C VAL A 96 -7.83 -18.29 1.75
N ILE A 97 -7.91 -17.19 1.00
CA ILE A 97 -8.57 -15.95 1.43
C ILE A 97 -9.78 -15.71 0.52
N ASP A 98 -10.98 -15.64 1.09
CA ASP A 98 -12.24 -15.37 0.37
C ASP A 98 -12.45 -16.25 -0.88
N GLY A 99 -12.01 -17.51 -0.81
CA GLY A 99 -12.10 -18.48 -1.92
C GLY A 99 -10.94 -18.44 -2.92
N HIS A 100 -9.98 -17.53 -2.75
CA HIS A 100 -8.77 -17.43 -3.57
C HIS A 100 -7.62 -18.21 -2.94
N ALA A 101 -7.06 -19.18 -3.67
CA ALA A 101 -5.82 -19.84 -3.27
C ALA A 101 -4.67 -18.83 -3.35
N CYS A 102 -3.96 -18.64 -2.25
CA CYS A 102 -2.87 -17.68 -2.15
C CYS A 102 -1.58 -18.38 -1.74
N THR A 103 -0.50 -17.99 -2.42
CA THR A 103 0.85 -18.20 -1.91
C THR A 103 1.22 -17.06 -0.98
N ILE A 104 1.74 -17.41 0.20
CA ILE A 104 2.26 -16.47 1.19
C ILE A 104 3.72 -16.20 0.85
N TYR A 105 4.05 -14.94 0.64
CA TYR A 105 5.43 -14.49 0.46
C TYR A 105 5.86 -13.64 1.64
N GLU A 106 7.10 -13.79 2.08
CA GLU A 106 7.64 -13.02 3.19
C GLU A 106 9.01 -12.43 2.90
N ARG A 107 9.35 -11.38 3.63
CA ARG A 107 10.70 -10.83 3.72
C ARG A 107 10.94 -10.22 5.09
N THR A 108 12.21 -10.17 5.47
CA THR A 108 12.67 -9.39 6.62
C THR A 108 13.67 -8.35 6.12
N ALA A 109 13.57 -7.12 6.62
CA ALA A 109 14.53 -6.07 6.29
C ALA A 109 14.91 -5.27 7.55
N GLU A 110 16.17 -4.86 7.60
CA GLU A 110 16.64 -3.89 8.59
C GLU A 110 16.47 -2.48 8.02
N THR A 111 15.76 -1.62 8.73
CA THR A 111 15.55 -0.21 8.35
C THR A 111 16.09 0.71 9.44
N LYS A 112 16.24 2.00 9.14
CA LYS A 112 16.62 2.98 10.18
C LYS A 112 15.60 3.08 11.32
N ALA A 113 14.37 2.63 11.11
CA ALA A 113 13.34 2.61 12.14
C ALA A 113 13.21 1.26 12.86
N GLY A 114 14.09 0.30 12.56
CA GLY A 114 14.13 -1.01 13.16
C GLY A 114 13.89 -2.13 12.15
N ARG A 115 13.87 -3.35 12.67
CA ARG A 115 13.59 -4.55 11.90
C ARG A 115 12.12 -4.58 11.51
N ILE A 116 11.87 -4.89 10.25
CA ILE A 116 10.52 -5.14 9.74
C ILE A 116 10.44 -6.57 9.23
N HIS A 117 9.32 -7.23 9.49
CA HIS A 117 8.96 -8.49 8.87
C HIS A 117 7.64 -8.33 8.14
N GLN A 118 7.64 -8.62 6.85
CA GLN A 118 6.50 -8.38 5.97
C GLN A 118 6.04 -9.67 5.34
N ARG A 119 4.72 -9.89 5.34
CA ARG A 119 4.05 -10.98 4.63
C ARG A 119 3.01 -10.45 3.65
N LEU A 120 2.88 -11.12 2.52
CA LEU A 120 1.88 -10.87 1.48
C LEU A 120 1.17 -12.17 1.12
N TRP A 121 -0.14 -12.10 0.96
CA TRP A 121 -0.94 -13.17 0.41
C TRP A 121 -1.26 -12.80 -1.02
N VAL A 122 -0.65 -13.53 -1.94
CA VAL A 122 -0.69 -13.25 -3.38
C VAL A 122 -1.52 -14.35 -4.04
N PRO A 123 -2.67 -14.03 -4.65
CA PRO A 123 -3.49 -15.04 -5.32
C PRO A 123 -2.71 -15.74 -6.43
N ASP A 124 -2.87 -17.05 -6.52
CA ASP A 124 -2.14 -17.88 -7.48
C ASP A 124 -2.57 -17.58 -8.93
N GLU A 125 -3.76 -17.03 -9.13
CA GLU A 125 -4.25 -16.54 -10.42
C GLU A 125 -3.69 -15.17 -10.85
N ASN A 126 -2.80 -14.57 -10.06
CA ASN A 126 -2.12 -13.33 -10.44
C ASN A 126 -1.46 -13.47 -11.82
N LYS A 127 -1.53 -12.39 -12.61
CA LYS A 127 -0.90 -12.34 -13.93
C LYS A 127 0.34 -11.45 -13.87
N LYS A 128 1.36 -11.76 -14.65
CA LYS A 128 2.61 -10.96 -14.68
C LYS A 128 2.38 -9.46 -14.95
N ASP A 129 1.37 -9.13 -15.75
CA ASP A 129 1.03 -7.75 -16.12
C ASP A 129 0.05 -7.08 -15.15
N PHE A 130 -0.44 -7.81 -14.14
CA PHE A 130 -1.39 -7.35 -13.14
C PHE A 130 -1.09 -8.02 -11.81
N PHE A 131 -0.17 -7.42 -11.04
CA PHE A 131 0.19 -7.86 -9.70
C PHE A 131 -0.67 -7.17 -8.65
N TYR A 132 -1.32 -7.97 -7.80
CA TYR A 132 -2.04 -7.53 -6.61
C TYR A 132 -1.86 -8.53 -5.46
N PHE A 133 -2.33 -8.18 -4.27
CA PHE A 133 -2.34 -9.04 -3.10
C PHE A 133 -3.71 -8.94 -2.42
N LEU A 134 -4.08 -9.93 -1.60
CA LEU A 134 -5.32 -9.88 -0.80
C LEU A 134 -5.07 -9.47 0.64
N ARG A 135 -3.87 -9.74 1.16
CA ARG A 135 -3.48 -9.34 2.50
C ARG A 135 -2.03 -8.91 2.54
N GLN A 136 -1.74 -7.86 3.27
CA GLN A 136 -0.41 -7.50 3.72
C GLN A 136 -0.38 -7.47 5.24
N VAL A 137 0.68 -8.02 5.82
CA VAL A 137 1.02 -7.82 7.24
C VAL A 137 2.43 -7.24 7.30
N THR A 138 2.58 -6.11 7.97
CA THR A 138 3.88 -5.51 8.31
C THR A 138 4.04 -5.52 9.82
N GLN A 139 4.97 -6.33 10.31
CA GLN A 139 5.36 -6.44 11.71
C GLN A 139 6.63 -5.62 11.97
N THR A 140 6.65 -4.93 13.11
CA THR A 140 7.80 -4.22 13.66
C THR A 140 7.93 -4.57 15.15
N ASP A 141 9.01 -4.13 15.79
CA ASP A 141 9.19 -4.27 17.25
C ASP A 141 8.09 -3.54 18.07
N ARG A 142 7.35 -2.62 17.45
CA ARG A 142 6.29 -1.83 18.09
C ARG A 142 4.88 -2.40 17.88
N GLY A 143 4.75 -3.49 17.12
CA GLY A 143 3.47 -4.06 16.74
C GLY A 143 3.35 -4.33 15.24
N ALA A 144 2.16 -4.68 14.80
CA ALA A 144 1.85 -5.02 13.41
C ALA A 144 0.69 -4.18 12.86
N THR A 145 0.76 -3.91 11.56
CA THR A 145 -0.35 -3.41 10.75
C THR A 145 -0.72 -4.48 9.74
N LYS A 146 -2.02 -4.73 9.58
CA LYS A 146 -2.58 -5.60 8.56
C LYS A 146 -3.50 -4.80 7.64
N ALA A 147 -3.38 -5.03 6.34
CA ALA A 147 -4.22 -4.45 5.29
C ALA A 147 -4.85 -5.59 4.48
N ASP A 148 -6.17 -5.73 4.57
CA ASP A 148 -6.96 -6.70 3.82
C ASP A 148 -7.63 -6.01 2.63
N LEU A 149 -7.43 -6.50 1.40
CA LEU A 149 -7.96 -5.90 0.19
C LEU A 149 -9.21 -6.63 -0.30
N THR A 150 -10.23 -5.86 -0.69
CA THR A 150 -11.46 -6.39 -1.30
C THR A 150 -11.88 -5.55 -2.51
N GLY A 151 -12.76 -6.10 -3.36
CA GLY A 151 -13.34 -5.36 -4.47
C GLY A 151 -12.30 -4.90 -5.51
N ILE A 152 -11.27 -5.71 -5.74
CA ILE A 152 -10.14 -5.39 -6.62
C ILE A 152 -10.63 -5.24 -8.05
N ARG A 153 -10.26 -4.12 -8.69
CA ARG A 153 -10.65 -3.78 -10.07
C ARG A 153 -9.44 -3.31 -10.86
N GLN A 154 -9.15 -4.01 -11.94
CA GLN A 154 -8.14 -3.59 -12.92
C GLN A 154 -8.74 -2.47 -13.79
N THR A 155 -8.26 -1.26 -13.61
CA THR A 155 -8.74 -0.08 -14.32
C THR A 155 -7.64 1.00 -14.40
N PRO A 156 -7.52 1.72 -15.52
CA PRO A 156 -6.62 2.86 -15.61
C PRO A 156 -6.85 3.86 -14.48
N GLN A 157 -5.77 4.35 -13.90
CA GLN A 157 -5.81 5.36 -12.83
C GLN A 157 -5.31 6.70 -13.38
N PRO A 158 -6.01 7.82 -13.15
CA PRO A 158 -5.55 9.12 -13.61
C PRO A 158 -4.26 9.55 -12.90
N ASP A 159 -3.32 10.10 -13.67
CA ASP A 159 -2.01 10.52 -13.18
C ASP A 159 -2.07 11.57 -12.05
N SER A 160 -3.16 12.32 -11.95
CA SER A 160 -3.40 13.30 -10.89
C SER A 160 -3.54 12.68 -9.51
N LEU A 161 -3.94 11.40 -9.39
CA LEU A 161 -4.04 10.72 -8.10
C LEU A 161 -2.69 10.55 -7.42
N PHE A 162 -1.61 10.54 -8.20
CA PHE A 162 -0.24 10.23 -7.76
C PHE A 162 0.64 11.48 -7.65
N LYS A 163 0.04 12.67 -7.50
CA LYS A 163 0.74 13.95 -7.35
C LYS A 163 0.25 14.65 -6.08
N VAL A 164 1.14 15.39 -5.44
CA VAL A 164 0.74 16.31 -4.37
C VAL A 164 -0.20 17.38 -4.98
N PRO A 165 -1.44 17.55 -4.47
CA PRO A 165 -2.37 18.49 -5.06
C PRO A 165 -1.89 19.95 -4.96
N ALA A 166 -2.32 20.78 -5.91
CA ALA A 166 -2.04 22.21 -5.86
C ALA A 166 -2.60 22.83 -4.56
N GLY A 167 -1.86 23.78 -4.00
CA GLY A 167 -2.24 24.44 -2.76
C GLY A 167 -1.78 23.74 -1.48
N TYR A 168 -1.24 22.53 -1.57
CA TYR A 168 -0.61 21.89 -0.42
C TYR A 168 0.71 22.58 -0.06
N ARG A 169 1.09 22.52 1.22
CA ARG A 169 2.35 23.07 1.74
C ARG A 169 3.15 22.00 2.48
N PRO A 170 4.49 22.06 2.46
CA PRO A 170 5.29 21.21 3.34
C PRO A 170 4.91 21.45 4.80
N LYS A 171 4.89 20.39 5.60
CA LYS A 171 4.77 20.44 7.06
C LYS A 171 6.11 20.72 7.73
#